data_AF-A0A151II40-F1
#
_entry.id   AF-A0A151II40-F1
#
_cell.length_a   1.000
_cell.length_b   1.000
_cell.length_c   1.000
_cell.angle_alpha   90.00
_cell.angle_beta   90.00
_cell.angle_gamma   90.00
#
_symmetry.space_group_name_H-M   'P 1'
#
loop_
_entity.id
_entity.type
_entity.pdbx_description
1 polymer ?
#
loop_
_entity_poly.entity_id
_entity_poly.type
_entity_poly.pdbx_seq_one_letter_code
_entity_poly.pdbx_strand_id
1 'polypeptide(L)'
;MSRCEQILEQFSNSDIQTSVQSIPSSDRRDTRIRLPKIDLPVFSGAYEDWYSYQDTFEKLIHVDPSLTDIERFHYLRSSLKDKAAEVVKSIETTTDNYHEAWNAVKERFDNKRWIVQKHIKAIFDAPAVTKENHVALRDLLDTILKHVRALRALKRPTNEWSDLLIYIIVSKLDGTTTKAWETSRVDSNIPELKTLVDFLSKRC
;
A
#
# COMPACT_ATOMS: atom_id res chain seq x y z
N MET A 1 22.50 57.71 -74.64
CA MET A 1 23.41 57.65 -73.47
C MET A 1 22.54 57.59 -72.23
N SER A 2 22.47 56.56 -71.38
CA SER A 2 23.07 55.22 -71.32
C SER A 2 21.98 54.28 -70.74
N ARG A 3 22.00 53.00 -71.11
CA ARG A 3 20.96 51.98 -70.95
C ARG A 3 20.73 51.50 -69.49
N CYS A 4 21.01 52.33 -68.48
CA CYS A 4 21.03 51.93 -67.07
C CYS A 4 19.94 52.58 -66.18
N GLU A 5 19.12 53.52 -66.65
CA GLU A 5 18.11 54.20 -65.80
C GLU A 5 16.64 53.85 -66.10
N GLN A 6 16.35 52.95 -67.06
CA GLN A 6 14.96 52.53 -67.37
C GLN A 6 14.54 51.18 -66.78
N ILE A 7 15.39 50.50 -66.00
CA ILE A 7 15.08 49.18 -65.41
C ILE A 7 14.67 49.28 -63.92
N LEU A 8 14.84 50.44 -63.28
CA LEU A 8 14.63 50.59 -61.84
C LEU A 8 13.19 50.93 -61.37
N GLU A 9 12.21 51.03 -62.27
CA GLU A 9 10.80 51.26 -61.89
C GLU A 9 9.82 50.12 -62.21
N GLN A 10 10.28 48.97 -62.74
CA GLN A 10 9.39 47.84 -63.08
C GLN A 10 9.46 46.62 -62.14
N PHE A 11 10.21 46.68 -61.05
CA PHE A 11 10.31 45.56 -60.10
C PHE A 11 9.84 45.88 -58.68
N SER A 12 8.87 46.81 -58.52
CA SER A 12 8.23 47.10 -57.23
C SER A 12 6.81 46.52 -57.08
N ASN A 13 6.45 45.46 -57.82
CA ASN A 13 5.21 44.72 -57.57
C ASN A 13 5.35 43.26 -58.03
N SER A 14 5.78 42.40 -57.12
CA SER A 14 5.44 40.97 -57.19
C SER A 14 5.40 40.42 -55.76
N ASP A 15 4.19 40.12 -55.32
CA ASP A 15 3.86 39.52 -54.04
C ASP A 15 4.56 38.17 -53.88
N ILE A 16 5.51 38.08 -52.94
CA ILE A 16 6.06 36.80 -52.48
C ILE A 16 5.23 36.39 -51.25
N GLN A 17 4.24 35.52 -51.50
CA GLN A 17 3.58 34.73 -50.46
C GLN A 17 4.60 33.74 -49.87
N THR A 18 5.20 34.12 -48.74
CA THR A 18 6.08 33.25 -47.96
C THR A 18 5.26 32.18 -47.25
N SER A 19 5.13 31.01 -47.87
CA SER A 19 4.68 29.79 -47.20
C SER A 19 5.77 29.37 -46.20
N VAL A 20 5.54 29.65 -44.92
CA VAL A 20 6.38 29.17 -43.82
C VAL A 20 6.12 27.67 -43.67
N GLN A 21 6.93 26.85 -44.33
CA GLN A 21 7.00 25.43 -44.04
C GLN A 21 7.60 25.25 -42.64
N SER A 22 6.72 24.94 -41.69
CA SER A 22 7.08 24.54 -40.33
C SER A 22 7.94 23.28 -40.39
N ILE A 23 9.19 23.41 -39.95
CA ILE A 23 10.08 22.30 -39.58
C ILE A 23 9.29 21.41 -38.60
N PRO A 24 9.18 20.09 -38.80
CA PRO A 24 8.51 19.24 -37.83
C PRO A 24 9.34 19.25 -36.55
N SER A 25 8.79 19.91 -35.54
CA SER A 25 9.25 19.88 -34.16
C SER A 25 9.49 18.43 -33.78
N SER A 26 10.70 18.16 -33.27
CA SER A 26 11.11 16.84 -32.82
C SER A 26 9.98 16.21 -32.00
N ASP A 27 9.52 15.07 -32.49
CA ASP A 27 8.62 14.18 -31.79
C ASP A 27 9.30 13.84 -30.46
N ARG A 28 8.97 14.60 -29.41
CA ARG A 28 9.26 14.23 -28.03
C ARG A 28 8.41 13.00 -27.81
N ARG A 29 8.94 11.85 -28.23
CA ARG A 29 8.44 10.56 -27.80
C ARG A 29 8.47 10.63 -26.28
N ASP A 30 7.30 10.90 -25.72
CA ASP A 30 6.98 10.64 -24.35
C ASP A 30 7.21 9.13 -24.18
N THR A 31 8.45 8.74 -23.93
CA THR A 31 8.78 7.46 -23.33
C THR A 31 8.31 7.54 -21.89
N ARG A 32 7.00 7.75 -21.71
CA ARG A 32 6.31 7.43 -20.48
C ARG A 32 6.46 5.93 -20.37
N ILE A 33 7.40 5.53 -19.52
CA ILE A 33 7.48 4.18 -18.99
C ILE A 33 6.03 3.80 -18.67
N ARG A 34 5.46 2.86 -19.43
CA ARG A 34 4.12 2.35 -19.16
C ARG A 34 4.24 1.50 -17.91
N LEU A 35 4.07 2.15 -16.76
CA LEU A 35 3.96 1.47 -15.49
C LEU A 35 2.79 0.48 -15.57
N PRO A 36 2.90 -0.71 -14.95
CA PRO A 36 1.77 -1.60 -14.80
C PRO A 36 0.58 -0.84 -14.24
N LYS A 37 -0.63 -1.13 -14.76
CA LYS A 37 -1.85 -0.55 -14.19
C LYS A 37 -1.94 -0.99 -12.72
N ILE A 38 -2.24 -0.04 -11.84
CA ILE A 38 -2.48 -0.35 -10.43
C ILE A 38 -3.77 -1.17 -10.36
N ASP A 39 -3.67 -2.39 -9.84
CA ASP A 39 -4.85 -3.23 -9.62
C ASP A 39 -5.70 -2.68 -8.49
N LEU A 40 -7.02 -2.84 -8.63
CA LEU A 40 -7.96 -2.44 -7.61
C LEU A 40 -7.73 -3.26 -6.33
N PRO A 41 -7.68 -2.64 -5.14
CA PRO A 41 -7.50 -3.39 -3.90
C PRO A 41 -8.69 -4.34 -3.71
N VAL A 42 -8.45 -5.53 -3.14
CA VAL A 42 -9.49 -6.54 -2.91
C VAL A 42 -9.71 -6.71 -1.41
N PHE A 43 -10.98 -6.82 -1.00
CA PHE A 43 -11.35 -7.01 0.40
C PHE A 43 -12.45 -8.04 0.57
N SER A 44 -12.14 -9.15 1.25
CA SER A 44 -13.06 -10.27 1.51
C SER A 44 -13.85 -10.15 2.82
N GLY A 45 -13.58 -9.14 3.64
CA GLY A 45 -14.23 -8.93 4.94
C GLY A 45 -13.41 -9.38 6.16
N ALA A 46 -12.11 -9.68 5.98
CA ALA A 46 -11.21 -9.94 7.09
C ALA A 46 -10.89 -8.63 7.84
N TYR A 47 -11.32 -8.52 9.10
CA TYR A 47 -11.13 -7.32 9.92
C TYR A 47 -9.66 -6.85 10.00
N GLU A 48 -8.71 -7.78 9.95
CA GLU A 48 -7.26 -7.49 9.99
C GLU A 48 -6.78 -6.71 8.75
N ASP A 49 -7.44 -6.88 7.62
CA ASP A 49 -7.08 -6.26 6.34
C ASP A 49 -7.84 -4.94 6.10
N TRP A 50 -8.84 -4.64 6.95
CA TRP A 50 -9.78 -3.52 6.77
C TRP A 50 -9.06 -2.18 6.57
N TYR A 51 -8.15 -1.80 7.47
CA TYR A 51 -7.49 -0.50 7.38
C TYR A 51 -6.52 -0.39 6.21
N SER A 52 -5.90 -1.51 5.81
CA SER A 52 -5.05 -1.53 4.61
C SER A 52 -5.89 -1.31 3.36
N TYR A 53 -7.04 -1.99 3.27
CA TYR A 53 -7.98 -1.82 2.19
C TYR A 53 -8.57 -0.41 2.17
N GLN A 54 -9.09 0.06 3.30
CA GLN A 54 -9.72 1.37 3.43
C GLN A 54 -8.77 2.48 3.01
N ASP A 55 -7.55 2.53 3.54
CA ASP A 55 -6.57 3.57 3.20
C ASP A 55 -6.24 3.58 1.70
N THR A 56 -6.11 2.40 1.09
CA THR A 56 -5.82 2.26 -0.34
C THR A 56 -7.01 2.68 -1.20
N PHE A 57 -8.21 2.16 -0.91
CA PHE A 57 -9.43 2.48 -1.66
C PHE A 57 -9.79 3.96 -1.51
N GLU A 58 -9.62 4.52 -0.31
CA GLU A 58 -9.88 5.92 -0.03
C GLU A 58 -8.99 6.82 -0.88
N LYS A 59 -7.68 6.55 -0.93
CA LYS A 59 -6.72 7.35 -1.70
C LYS A 59 -6.81 7.17 -3.22
N LEU A 60 -7.14 5.97 -3.69
CA LEU A 60 -7.15 5.67 -5.13
C LEU A 60 -8.49 5.98 -5.78
N ILE A 61 -9.61 5.82 -5.07
CA ILE A 61 -10.96 5.84 -5.66
C ILE A 61 -11.85 6.88 -4.98
N HIS A 62 -11.92 6.89 -3.64
CA HIS A 62 -12.88 7.75 -2.93
C HIS A 62 -12.57 9.24 -3.11
N VAL A 63 -11.30 9.63 -2.97
CA VAL A 63 -10.87 11.03 -3.05
C VAL A 63 -10.47 11.48 -4.45
N ASP A 64 -10.47 10.59 -5.45
CA ASP A 64 -10.09 10.93 -6.82
C ASP A 64 -11.18 11.82 -7.46
N PRO A 65 -10.90 13.10 -7.78
CA PRO A 65 -11.89 14.02 -8.33
C PRO A 65 -12.26 13.70 -9.79
N SER A 66 -11.50 12.84 -10.48
CA SER A 66 -11.77 12.46 -11.87
C SER A 66 -12.88 11.41 -12.00
N LEU A 67 -13.25 10.75 -10.90
CA LEU A 67 -14.29 9.73 -10.85
C LEU A 67 -15.64 10.32 -10.45
N THR A 68 -16.69 9.84 -11.09
CA THR A 68 -18.08 10.06 -10.67
C THR A 68 -18.48 9.07 -9.58
N ASP A 69 -19.53 9.37 -8.80
CA ASP A 69 -19.96 8.48 -7.72
C ASP A 69 -20.43 7.10 -8.23
N ILE A 70 -21.03 7.04 -9.42
CA ILE A 70 -21.41 5.76 -10.03
C ILE A 70 -20.18 4.93 -10.39
N GLU A 71 -19.12 5.54 -10.93
CA GLU A 71 -17.85 4.85 -11.20
C GLU A 71 -17.20 4.37 -9.90
N ARG A 72 -17.16 5.21 -8.86
CA ARG A 72 -16.67 4.82 -7.53
C ARG A 72 -17.45 3.64 -6.97
N PHE A 73 -18.76 3.58 -7.19
CA PHE A 73 -19.58 2.44 -6.73
C PHE A 73 -19.28 1.16 -7.53
N HIS A 74 -19.10 1.24 -8.85
CA HIS A 74 -18.66 0.09 -9.62
C HIS A 74 -17.30 -0.45 -9.15
N TYR A 75 -16.35 0.44 -8.86
CA TYR A 75 -15.09 0.06 -8.23
C TYR A 75 -15.32 -0.56 -6.85
N LEU A 76 -16.13 0.05 -5.99
CA LEU A 76 -16.45 -0.51 -4.67
C LEU A 76 -17.03 -1.93 -4.76
N ARG A 77 -17.97 -2.20 -5.67
CA ARG A 77 -18.53 -3.57 -5.80
C ARG A 77 -17.52 -4.58 -6.35
N SER A 78 -16.61 -4.14 -7.23
CA SER A 78 -15.61 -5.03 -7.82
C SER A 78 -14.47 -5.36 -6.86
N SER A 79 -14.12 -4.45 -5.96
CA SER A 79 -13.11 -4.64 -4.91
C SER A 79 -13.58 -5.51 -3.76
N LEU A 80 -14.87 -5.48 -3.42
CA LEU A 80 -15.43 -6.28 -2.33
C LEU A 80 -15.67 -7.74 -2.76
N LYS A 81 -15.34 -8.68 -1.88
CA LYS A 81 -15.56 -10.13 -2.04
C LYS A 81 -16.21 -10.71 -0.79
N ASP A 82 -16.77 -11.90 -0.93
CA ASP A 82 -17.32 -12.72 0.17
C ASP A 82 -18.19 -11.90 1.14
N LYS A 83 -17.82 -11.87 2.42
CA LYS A 83 -18.57 -11.20 3.49
C LYS A 83 -18.66 -9.70 3.29
N ALA A 84 -17.67 -9.09 2.65
CA ALA A 84 -17.69 -7.66 2.38
C ALA A 84 -18.62 -7.31 1.22
N ALA A 85 -18.69 -8.16 0.18
CA ALA A 85 -19.62 -7.98 -0.94
C ALA A 85 -21.08 -8.08 -0.50
N GLU A 86 -21.39 -8.96 0.47
CA GLU A 86 -22.75 -9.10 0.99
C GLU A 86 -23.28 -7.81 1.65
N VAL A 87 -22.42 -6.94 2.17
CA VAL A 87 -22.83 -5.66 2.81
C VAL A 87 -23.53 -4.71 1.84
N VAL A 88 -23.09 -4.69 0.59
CA VAL A 88 -23.59 -3.77 -0.45
C VAL A 88 -24.51 -4.46 -1.45
N LYS A 89 -24.81 -5.75 -1.25
CA LYS A 89 -25.54 -6.58 -2.22
C LYS A 89 -26.98 -6.12 -2.41
N SER A 90 -27.64 -5.67 -1.33
CA SER A 90 -29.01 -5.16 -1.34
C SER A 90 -29.12 -3.70 -1.77
N ILE A 91 -28.00 -3.00 -1.95
CA ILE A 91 -27.97 -1.59 -2.35
C ILE A 91 -27.91 -1.54 -3.88
N GLU A 92 -28.88 -0.87 -4.49
CA GLU A 92 -28.90 -0.66 -5.94
C GLU A 92 -27.72 0.22 -6.36
N THR A 93 -27.05 -0.15 -7.45
CA THR A 93 -25.89 0.59 -7.96
C THR A 93 -26.35 1.82 -8.74
N THR A 94 -26.60 2.89 -8.00
CA THR A 94 -26.96 4.22 -8.50
C THR A 94 -25.98 5.26 -7.95
N THR A 95 -25.91 6.43 -8.60
CA THR A 95 -25.05 7.55 -8.17
C THR A 95 -25.33 7.95 -6.72
N ASP A 96 -26.62 8.05 -6.37
CA ASP A 96 -27.06 8.53 -5.05
C ASP A 96 -26.69 7.57 -3.91
N ASN A 97 -26.59 6.27 -4.21
CA ASN A 97 -26.37 5.23 -3.22
C ASN A 97 -24.89 4.96 -2.90
N TYR A 98 -23.95 5.56 -3.63
CA TYR A 98 -22.52 5.30 -3.41
C TYR A 98 -22.07 5.59 -1.97
N HIS A 99 -22.44 6.77 -1.46
CA HIS A 99 -22.05 7.18 -0.11
C HIS A 99 -22.67 6.29 0.97
N GLU A 100 -23.92 5.86 0.78
CA GLU A 100 -24.58 4.89 1.65
C GLU A 100 -23.84 3.56 1.65
N ALA A 101 -23.52 3.02 0.47
CA ALA A 101 -22.78 1.78 0.32
C ALA A 101 -21.39 1.85 0.97
N TRP A 102 -20.64 2.94 0.75
CA TRP A 102 -19.33 3.14 1.36
C TRP A 102 -19.42 3.25 2.89
N ASN A 103 -20.42 3.98 3.40
CA ASN A 103 -20.65 4.11 4.83
C ASN A 103 -21.08 2.79 5.47
N ALA A 104 -21.92 1.99 4.83
CA ALA A 104 -22.32 0.67 5.32
C ALA A 104 -21.13 -0.28 5.47
N VAL A 105 -20.19 -0.27 4.51
CA VAL A 105 -18.94 -1.04 4.61
C VAL A 105 -18.08 -0.54 5.77
N LYS A 106 -17.90 0.78 5.90
CA LYS A 106 -17.17 1.37 7.04
C LYS A 106 -17.81 0.99 8.37
N GLU A 107 -19.11 1.18 8.54
CA GLU A 107 -19.80 0.85 9.79
C GLU A 107 -19.65 -0.63 10.17
N ARG A 108 -19.68 -1.52 9.17
CA ARG A 108 -19.55 -2.96 9.41
C ARG A 108 -18.13 -3.39 9.83
N PHE A 109 -17.10 -2.77 9.26
CA PHE A 109 -15.72 -3.24 9.36
C PHE A 109 -14.78 -2.31 10.14
N ASP A 110 -15.12 -1.03 10.31
CA ASP A 110 -14.35 -0.03 11.07
C ASP A 110 -14.58 -0.17 12.58
N ASN A 111 -14.11 -1.29 13.13
CA ASN A 111 -14.08 -1.51 14.56
C ASN A 111 -12.63 -1.51 15.06
N LYS A 112 -12.07 -0.30 15.21
CA LYS A 112 -10.68 -0.09 15.65
C LYS A 112 -10.32 -0.90 16.88
N ARG A 113 -11.18 -0.86 17.90
CA ARG A 113 -10.97 -1.57 19.17
C ARG A 113 -10.87 -3.07 18.96
N TRP A 114 -11.79 -3.64 18.18
CA TRP A 114 -11.79 -5.08 17.89
C TRP A 114 -10.58 -5.51 17.06
N ILE A 115 -10.21 -4.73 16.03
CA ILE A 115 -9.06 -5.01 15.17
C ILE A 115 -7.75 -4.99 15.97
N VAL A 116 -7.57 -3.96 16.81
CA VAL A 116 -6.43 -3.90 17.73
C VAL A 116 -6.38 -5.14 18.62
N GLN A 117 -7.52 -5.54 19.20
CA GLN A 117 -7.57 -6.72 20.06
C GLN A 117 -7.28 -8.02 19.31
N LYS A 118 -7.68 -8.14 18.05
CA LYS A 118 -7.37 -9.29 17.19
C LYS A 118 -5.88 -9.43 16.94
N HIS A 119 -5.20 -8.36 16.58
CA HIS A 119 -3.75 -8.39 16.39
C HIS A 119 -3.00 -8.67 17.69
N ILE A 120 -3.42 -8.08 18.82
CA ILE A 120 -2.83 -8.40 20.13
C ILE A 120 -3.01 -9.88 20.43
N LYS A 121 -4.24 -10.41 20.31
CA LYS A 121 -4.52 -11.83 20.54
C LYS A 121 -3.67 -12.73 19.65
N ALA A 122 -3.51 -12.41 18.36
CA ALA A 122 -2.70 -13.18 17.44
C ALA A 122 -1.20 -13.22 17.82
N ILE A 123 -0.67 -12.14 18.43
CA ILE A 123 0.70 -12.12 18.97
C ILE A 123 0.82 -13.09 20.17
N PHE A 124 -0.13 -13.08 21.10
CA PHE A 124 -0.12 -13.97 22.27
C PHE A 124 -0.35 -15.44 21.90
N ASP A 125 -1.26 -15.68 20.94
CA ASP A 125 -1.66 -17.01 20.49
C ASP A 125 -0.70 -17.60 19.44
N ALA A 126 0.36 -16.87 19.06
CA ALA A 126 1.35 -17.36 18.11
C ALA A 126 1.90 -18.75 18.52
N PRO A 127 2.06 -19.69 17.57
CA PRO A 127 2.41 -21.08 17.88
C PRO A 127 3.83 -21.17 18.44
N ALA A 128 4.01 -21.96 19.50
CA ALA A 128 5.33 -22.20 20.05
C ALA A 128 6.13 -23.17 19.17
N VAL A 129 7.43 -22.89 19.02
CA VAL A 129 8.40 -23.75 18.37
C VAL A 129 8.93 -24.74 19.40
N THR A 130 8.39 -25.96 19.40
CA THR A 130 8.71 -26.96 20.43
C THR A 130 10.02 -27.71 20.19
N LYS A 131 10.55 -27.65 18.97
CA LYS A 131 11.78 -28.31 18.54
C LYS A 131 12.50 -27.40 17.56
N GLU A 132 13.82 -27.54 17.49
CA GLU A 132 14.65 -26.79 16.56
C GLU A 132 14.18 -26.99 15.12
N ASN A 133 13.63 -25.93 14.53
CA ASN A 133 13.10 -25.91 13.17
C ASN A 133 13.17 -24.48 12.63
N HIS A 134 14.10 -24.27 11.71
CA HIS A 134 14.35 -22.96 11.08
C HIS A 134 13.10 -22.38 10.37
N VAL A 135 12.28 -23.23 9.75
CA VAL A 135 11.04 -22.80 9.09
C VAL A 135 10.04 -22.30 10.13
N ALA A 136 9.83 -23.08 11.20
CA ALA A 136 8.91 -22.70 12.26
C ALA A 136 9.36 -21.43 13.01
N LEU A 137 10.67 -21.23 13.17
CA LEU A 137 11.22 -19.99 13.74
C LEU A 137 10.94 -18.78 12.83
N ARG A 138 11.12 -18.92 11.52
CA ARG A 138 10.81 -17.87 10.55
C ARG A 138 9.32 -17.54 10.57
N ASP A 139 8.47 -18.56 10.52
CA ASP A 139 7.01 -18.40 10.54
C ASP A 139 6.52 -17.71 11.82
N LEU A 140 7.07 -18.08 12.98
CA LEU A 140 6.78 -17.42 14.27
C LEU A 140 7.15 -15.94 14.21
N LEU A 141 8.37 -15.63 13.76
CA LEU A 141 8.89 -14.27 13.69
C LEU A 141 8.07 -13.42 12.73
N ASP A 142 7.79 -13.94 11.53
CA ASP A 142 7.00 -13.26 10.51
C ASP A 142 5.57 -13.02 10.97
N THR A 143 4.95 -13.99 11.65
CA THR A 143 3.60 -13.87 12.21
C THR A 143 3.54 -12.74 13.24
N ILE A 144 4.43 -12.74 14.23
CA ILE A 144 4.46 -11.70 15.27
C ILE A 144 4.76 -10.33 14.66
N LEU A 145 5.79 -10.23 13.81
CA LEU A 145 6.17 -8.95 13.20
C LEU A 145 5.09 -8.41 12.26
N LYS A 146 4.34 -9.27 11.54
CA LYS A 146 3.17 -8.85 10.74
C LYS A 146 2.16 -8.11 11.62
N HIS A 147 1.79 -8.68 12.76
CA HIS A 147 0.82 -8.06 13.68
C HIS A 147 1.37 -6.81 14.36
N VAL A 148 2.65 -6.76 14.70
CA VAL A 148 3.31 -5.54 15.21
C VAL A 148 3.27 -4.42 14.16
N ARG A 149 3.56 -4.71 12.89
CA ARG A 149 3.48 -3.72 11.79
C ARG A 149 2.05 -3.21 11.61
N ALA A 150 1.05 -4.09 11.66
CA ALA A 150 -0.36 -3.71 11.60
C ALA A 150 -0.76 -2.78 12.77
N LEU A 151 -0.39 -3.12 14.01
CA LEU A 151 -0.64 -2.28 15.18
C LEU A 151 0.03 -0.90 15.08
N ARG A 152 1.22 -0.84 14.49
CA ARG A 152 1.92 0.43 14.22
C ARG A 152 1.17 1.29 13.19
N ALA A 153 0.65 0.68 12.12
CA ALA A 153 -0.19 1.37 11.14
C ALA A 153 -1.44 1.97 11.81
N LEU A 154 -2.00 1.27 12.81
CA LEU A 154 -3.13 1.74 13.64
C LEU A 154 -2.74 2.79 14.70
N LYS A 155 -1.52 3.33 14.63
CA LYS A 155 -0.97 4.33 15.56
C LYS A 155 -0.89 3.84 17.00
N ARG A 156 -0.64 2.55 17.21
CA ARG A 156 -0.31 2.01 18.54
C ARG A 156 1.19 2.18 18.84
N PRO A 157 1.58 2.39 20.11
CA PRO A 157 2.96 2.67 20.51
C PRO A 157 3.82 1.40 20.52
N THR A 158 3.93 0.70 19.38
CA THR A 158 4.64 -0.59 19.30
C THR A 158 6.12 -0.51 19.61
N ASN A 159 6.71 0.68 19.54
CA ASN A 159 8.14 0.91 19.80
C ASN A 159 8.47 0.84 21.30
N GLU A 160 7.48 1.04 22.16
CA GLU A 160 7.62 0.99 23.62
C GLU A 160 7.41 -0.43 24.17
N TRP A 161 7.09 -1.40 23.32
CA TRP A 161 6.74 -2.77 23.74
C TRP A 161 7.89 -3.76 23.58
N SER A 162 9.12 -3.29 23.38
CA SER A 162 10.28 -4.15 23.12
C SER A 162 10.42 -5.25 24.18
N ASP A 163 10.37 -4.91 25.46
CA ASP A 163 10.52 -5.89 26.55
C ASP A 163 9.42 -6.97 26.54
N LEU A 164 8.17 -6.54 26.34
CA LEU A 164 7.02 -7.44 26.27
C LEU A 164 7.09 -8.36 25.05
N LEU A 165 7.45 -7.81 23.88
CA LEU A 165 7.56 -8.57 22.64
C LEU A 165 8.72 -9.57 22.70
N ILE A 166 9.86 -9.18 23.29
CA ILE A 166 10.99 -10.07 23.52
C ILE A 166 10.56 -11.22 24.43
N TYR A 167 9.92 -10.93 25.55
CA TYR A 167 9.43 -11.97 26.47
C TYR A 167 8.46 -12.93 25.77
N ILE A 168 7.49 -12.41 25.02
CA ILE A 168 6.54 -13.24 24.26
C ILE A 168 7.28 -14.12 23.26
N ILE A 169 8.17 -13.57 22.44
CA ILE A 169 8.90 -14.33 21.43
C ILE A 169 9.74 -15.43 22.10
N VAL A 170 10.55 -15.08 23.10
CA VAL A 170 11.43 -16.03 23.81
C VAL A 170 10.61 -17.15 24.49
N SER A 171 9.44 -16.83 25.05
CA SER A 171 8.54 -17.84 25.64
C SER A 171 8.01 -18.87 24.64
N LYS A 172 8.10 -18.57 23.33
CA LYS A 172 7.65 -19.42 22.22
C LYS A 172 8.80 -20.15 21.53
N LEU A 173 10.05 -19.93 21.93
CA LEU A 173 11.21 -20.60 21.33
C LEU A 173 11.48 -21.97 21.98
N ASP A 174 12.17 -22.84 21.24
CA ASP A 174 12.65 -24.10 21.79
C ASP A 174 13.82 -23.88 22.76
N GLY A 175 14.07 -24.84 23.64
CA GLY A 175 15.09 -24.72 24.68
C GLY A 175 16.52 -24.52 24.14
N THR A 176 16.84 -25.01 22.94
CA THR A 176 18.17 -24.82 22.34
C THR A 176 18.32 -23.38 21.87
N THR A 177 17.33 -22.85 21.14
CA THR A 177 17.35 -21.47 20.66
C THR A 177 17.33 -20.47 21.82
N THR A 178 16.52 -20.71 22.86
CA THR A 178 16.50 -19.86 24.06
C THR A 178 17.85 -19.82 24.75
N LYS A 179 18.50 -20.97 24.97
CA LYS A 179 19.85 -21.01 25.55
C LYS A 179 20.87 -20.26 24.69
N ALA A 180 20.80 -20.44 23.36
CA ALA A 180 21.68 -19.74 22.44
C ALA A 180 21.47 -18.22 22.48
N TRP A 181 20.22 -17.75 22.61
CA TRP A 181 19.90 -16.35 22.79
C TRP A 181 20.53 -15.80 24.08
N GLU A 182 20.29 -16.45 25.22
CA GLU A 182 20.84 -16.00 26.52
C GLU A 182 22.38 -16.01 26.53
N THR A 183 23.01 -17.02 25.90
CA THR A 183 24.48 -17.13 25.87
C THR A 183 25.13 -16.17 24.87
N SER A 184 24.39 -15.73 23.84
CA SER A 184 24.92 -14.79 22.84
C SER A 184 25.18 -13.38 23.39
N ARG A 185 24.69 -13.10 24.60
CA ARG A 185 24.72 -11.77 25.21
C ARG A 185 25.83 -11.69 26.25
N VAL A 186 26.75 -10.77 26.01
CA VAL A 186 27.93 -10.56 26.86
C VAL A 186 27.70 -9.41 27.85
N ASP A 187 26.70 -8.56 27.60
CA ASP A 187 26.39 -7.37 28.40
C ASP A 187 25.03 -7.47 29.13
N SER A 188 24.94 -6.80 30.28
CA SER A 188 23.71 -6.74 31.11
C SER A 188 22.72 -5.68 30.64
N ASN A 189 22.84 -5.19 29.41
CA ASN A 189 22.00 -4.12 28.88
C ASN A 189 20.60 -4.65 28.54
N ILE A 190 19.59 -3.78 28.57
CA ILE A 190 18.23 -4.15 28.15
C ILE A 190 18.22 -4.28 26.61
N PRO A 191 17.79 -5.43 26.06
CA PRO A 191 17.80 -5.65 24.62
C PRO A 191 16.70 -4.84 23.92
N GLU A 192 17.00 -4.35 22.72
CA GLU A 192 15.96 -3.92 21.78
C GLU A 192 15.37 -5.12 21.04
N LEU A 193 14.10 -5.01 20.64
CA LEU A 193 13.44 -6.05 19.83
C LEU A 193 14.23 -6.35 18.55
N LYS A 194 14.84 -5.32 17.95
CA LYS A 194 15.66 -5.46 16.75
C LYS A 194 16.80 -6.46 16.92
N THR A 195 17.47 -6.44 18.07
CA THR A 195 18.57 -7.37 18.37
C THR A 195 18.11 -8.82 18.37
N LEU A 196 16.94 -9.10 18.95
CA LEU A 196 16.34 -10.44 18.93
C LEU A 196 15.93 -10.86 17.52
N VAL A 197 15.31 -9.95 16.76
CA VAL A 197 14.92 -10.20 15.36
C VAL A 197 16.14 -10.53 14.51
N ASP A 198 17.23 -9.78 14.64
CA ASP A 198 18.48 -9.99 13.90
C ASP A 198 19.15 -11.33 14.29
N PHE A 199 19.11 -11.69 15.58
CA PHE A 199 19.59 -12.99 16.05
C PHE A 199 18.79 -14.16 15.46
N LEU A 200 17.46 -14.10 15.56
CA LEU A 200 16.58 -15.17 15.05
C LEU A 200 16.66 -15.27 13.53
N SER A 201 16.76 -14.15 12.81
CA SER A 201 16.87 -14.14 11.35
C SER A 201 18.13 -14.85 10.83
N LYS A 202 19.24 -14.85 11.59
CA LYS A 202 20.45 -15.60 11.27
C LYS A 202 20.31 -17.11 11.50
N ARG A 203 19.33 -17.51 12.32
CA ARG A 203 19.00 -18.89 12.65
C ARG A 203 17.72 -19.34 11.94
N CYS A 204 17.28 -18.67 10.90
CA CYS A 204 16.16 -19.06 10.06
C CYS A 204 16.68 -19.34 8.65
#